data_AF-A0A974VTS1-F1
#
_entry.id   AF-A0A974VTS1-F1
#
_cell.length_a   1.000
_cell.length_b   1.000
_cell.length_c   1.000
_cell.angle_alpha   90.00
_cell.angle_beta   90.00
_cell.angle_gamma   90.00
#
_symmetry.space_group_name_H-M   'P 1'
#
loop_
_entity.id
_entity.type
_entity.pdbx_description
1 polymer ?
#
loop_
_entity_poly.entity_id
_entity_poly.type
_entity_poly.pdbx_seq_one_letter_code
_entity_poly.pdbx_strand_id
1 'polypeptide(L)'
;MPLTLPAVNLNESEAPHPTNELVLSSPRLPSGALVDEFWMQRAMELADLAEQAGEVPVGALLVKDDRIVAEGWNRPIATHDPTAHAEMLVLRSAGPLLGNYRLIDTTLYVTLEPCAMCMTAIVHARVKRLVFGAFDPKRGAVCSALSLAEAAFMNHRVEWHGGLREEACAAQLKRFFHRKRSGAD
;
A
#
# COMPACT_ATOMS: atom_id res chain seq x y z
N MET A 1 22.12 -42.24 -2.83
CA MET A 1 21.69 -42.14 -1.42
C MET A 1 20.40 -41.34 -1.37
N PRO A 2 19.26 -41.94 -1.02
CA PRO A 2 18.01 -41.21 -0.87
C PRO A 2 18.00 -40.54 0.52
N LEU A 3 17.85 -39.22 0.55
CA LEU A 3 17.66 -38.45 1.77
C LEU A 3 16.22 -38.63 2.24
N THR A 4 16.02 -39.40 3.31
CA THR A 4 14.76 -39.53 4.03
C THR A 4 14.56 -38.27 4.90
N LEU A 5 13.50 -37.52 4.65
CA LEU A 5 13.05 -36.44 5.54
C LEU A 5 12.27 -37.06 6.71
N PRO A 6 12.49 -36.62 7.96
CA PRO A 6 11.70 -37.11 9.09
C PRO A 6 10.29 -36.52 9.09
N ALA A 7 9.31 -37.32 9.49
CA ALA A 7 7.93 -36.91 9.69
C ALA A 7 7.83 -35.91 10.86
N VAL A 8 7.18 -34.77 10.61
CA VAL A 8 6.88 -33.78 11.66
C VAL A 8 5.58 -34.20 12.35
N ASN A 9 5.66 -34.40 13.65
CA ASN A 9 4.55 -34.79 14.52
C ASN A 9 3.65 -33.56 14.76
N LEU A 10 2.41 -33.61 14.25
CA LEU A 10 1.38 -32.59 14.46
C LEU A 10 0.62 -32.90 15.75
N ASN A 11 1.17 -32.52 16.90
CA ASN A 11 0.35 -32.37 18.10
C ASN A 11 1.02 -31.53 19.19
N GLU A 12 0.90 -30.21 19.12
CA GLU A 12 1.12 -29.35 20.29
C GLU A 12 0.12 -28.18 20.33
N SER A 13 -0.78 -28.25 21.32
CA SER A 13 -1.17 -27.16 22.22
C SER A 13 -1.94 -25.96 21.64
N GLU A 14 -3.28 -26.05 21.68
CA GLU A 14 -4.19 -24.89 21.66
C GLU A 14 -3.93 -23.97 22.86
N ALA A 15 -3.35 -22.80 22.61
CA ALA A 15 -3.35 -21.68 23.55
C ALA A 15 -4.66 -20.88 23.39
N PRO A 16 -5.29 -20.42 24.49
CA PRO A 16 -6.57 -19.72 24.41
C PRO A 16 -6.41 -18.37 23.71
N HIS A 17 -7.21 -18.14 22.66
CA HIS A 17 -7.34 -16.86 21.99
C HIS A 17 -7.88 -15.79 22.95
N PRO A 18 -7.27 -14.60 23.05
CA PRO A 18 -7.81 -13.53 23.89
C PRO A 18 -9.18 -13.07 23.37
N THR A 19 -10.10 -12.93 24.32
CA THR A 19 -11.53 -12.68 24.12
C THR A 19 -11.81 -11.34 23.44
N ASN A 20 -12.74 -11.44 22.49
CA ASN A 20 -13.28 -10.41 21.61
C ASN A 20 -14.20 -9.40 22.37
N GLU A 21 -13.65 -8.60 23.28
CA GLU A 21 -14.43 -7.56 24.00
C GLU A 21 -13.94 -6.12 23.78
N LEU A 22 -12.81 -5.91 23.10
CA LEU A 22 -12.27 -4.56 22.83
C LEU A 22 -12.58 -4.01 21.42
N VAL A 23 -13.40 -4.70 20.62
CA VAL A 23 -13.67 -4.33 19.21
C VAL A 23 -14.86 -3.35 19.06
N LEU A 24 -15.57 -3.00 20.14
CA LEU A 24 -16.86 -2.29 20.06
C LEU A 24 -16.83 -0.77 20.25
N SER A 25 -15.67 -0.11 20.16
CA SER A 25 -15.59 1.36 20.31
C SER A 25 -15.02 2.12 19.12
N SER A 26 -14.73 1.47 17.99
CA SER A 26 -14.28 2.19 16.80
C SER A 26 -15.47 2.88 16.12
N PRO A 27 -15.41 4.20 15.83
CA PRO A 27 -16.49 4.88 15.13
C PRO A 27 -16.74 4.23 13.77
N ARG A 28 -18.01 4.07 13.40
CA ARG A 28 -18.40 3.61 12.07
C ARG A 28 -17.77 4.52 11.03
N LEU A 29 -17.07 3.92 10.08
CA LEU A 29 -16.54 4.66 8.94
C LEU A 29 -17.70 5.28 8.15
N PRO A 30 -17.45 6.40 7.44
CA PRO A 30 -18.40 6.97 6.50
C PRO A 30 -18.80 5.95 5.40
N SER A 31 -19.63 6.34 4.42
CA SER A 31 -19.89 5.51 3.24
C SER A 31 -19.41 6.18 1.96
N GLY A 32 -18.93 5.39 0.99
CA GLY A 32 -18.53 5.90 -0.34
C GLY A 32 -17.31 6.82 -0.31
N ALA A 33 -17.34 7.94 -1.04
CA ALA A 33 -16.21 8.87 -1.20
C ALA A 33 -15.62 9.39 0.13
N LEU A 34 -16.45 9.50 1.18
CA LEU A 34 -15.98 9.91 2.51
C LEU A 34 -15.07 8.86 3.19
N VAL A 35 -15.23 7.58 2.86
CA VAL A 35 -14.33 6.50 3.31
C VAL A 35 -12.97 6.64 2.64
N ASP A 36 -12.98 6.92 1.33
CA ASP A 36 -11.75 7.07 0.58
C ASP A 36 -10.96 8.29 1.08
N GLU A 37 -11.63 9.41 1.35
CA GLU A 37 -11.03 10.61 1.97
C GLU A 37 -10.37 10.27 3.33
N PHE A 38 -11.07 9.52 4.16
CA PHE A 38 -10.56 9.08 5.47
C PHE A 38 -9.29 8.24 5.32
N TRP A 39 -9.29 7.25 4.43
CA TRP A 39 -8.11 6.41 4.20
C TRP A 39 -6.98 7.15 3.50
N MET A 40 -7.28 8.05 2.56
CA MET A 40 -6.25 8.87 1.92
C MET A 40 -5.60 9.83 2.91
N GLN A 41 -6.35 10.39 3.86
CA GLN A 41 -5.78 11.17 4.95
C GLN A 41 -4.79 10.33 5.78
N ARG A 42 -5.12 9.07 6.08
CA ARG A 42 -4.20 8.15 6.75
C ARG A 42 -2.96 7.84 5.89
N ALA A 43 -3.12 7.65 4.58
CA ALA A 43 -1.99 7.45 3.66
C ALA A 43 -1.05 8.65 3.64
N MET A 44 -1.59 9.87 3.74
CA MET A 44 -0.81 11.11 3.82
C MET A 44 -0.03 11.24 5.13
N GLU A 45 -0.58 10.79 6.26
CA GLU A 45 0.16 10.72 7.52
C GLU A 45 1.36 9.76 7.41
N LEU A 46 1.21 8.64 6.72
CA LEU A 46 2.31 7.72 6.44
C LEU A 46 3.36 8.35 5.50
N ALA A 47 2.93 9.19 4.54
CA ALA A 47 3.83 9.96 3.70
C ALA A 47 4.65 10.98 4.52
N ASP A 48 4.07 11.57 5.57
CA ASP A 48 4.81 12.45 6.49
C ASP A 48 5.88 11.66 7.26
N LEU A 49 5.66 10.39 7.59
CA LEU A 49 6.69 9.52 8.20
C LEU A 49 7.85 9.23 7.24
N ALA A 50 7.59 9.11 5.93
CA ALA A 50 8.65 9.04 4.92
C ALA A 50 9.44 10.36 4.88
N GLU A 51 8.75 11.50 4.85
CA GLU A 51 9.37 12.83 4.84
C GLU A 51 10.31 13.02 6.04
N GLN A 52 9.85 12.66 7.24
CA GLN A 52 10.61 12.73 8.50
C GLN A 52 11.85 11.82 8.49
N ALA A 53 11.78 10.69 7.76
CA ALA A 53 12.92 9.78 7.58
C ALA A 53 13.87 10.23 6.44
N GLY A 54 13.63 11.37 5.80
CA GLY A 54 14.42 11.87 4.68
C GLY A 54 14.13 11.17 3.35
N GLU A 55 13.04 10.39 3.29
CA GLU A 55 12.58 9.64 2.12
C GLU A 55 11.58 10.46 1.31
N VAL A 56 11.39 10.11 0.03
CA VAL A 56 10.34 10.73 -0.81
C VAL A 56 8.97 10.48 -0.14
N PRO A 57 8.13 11.52 0.10
CA PRO A 57 6.91 11.41 0.90
C PRO A 57 5.79 10.69 0.15
N VAL A 58 5.82 9.36 0.20
CA VAL A 58 4.78 8.48 -0.31
C VAL A 58 4.38 7.50 0.78
N GLY A 59 3.09 7.44 1.06
CA GLY A 59 2.48 6.53 2.03
C GLY A 59 1.37 5.72 1.38
N ALA A 60 1.15 4.52 1.89
CA ALA A 60 0.14 3.60 1.40
C ALA A 60 -0.45 2.74 2.53
N LEU A 61 -1.70 2.29 2.35
CA LEU A 61 -2.31 1.29 3.22
C LEU A 61 -3.25 0.38 2.44
N LEU A 62 -3.39 -0.87 2.92
CA LEU A 62 -4.33 -1.84 2.40
C LEU A 62 -5.49 -2.02 3.36
N VAL A 63 -6.71 -1.94 2.85
CA VAL A 63 -7.95 -2.09 3.60
C VAL A 63 -8.69 -3.34 3.13
N LYS A 64 -9.24 -4.10 4.08
CA LYS A 64 -10.16 -5.22 3.84
C LYS A 64 -11.25 -5.19 4.91
N ASP A 65 -12.51 -5.35 4.52
CA ASP A 65 -13.66 -5.35 5.43
C ASP A 65 -13.64 -4.14 6.40
N ASP A 66 -13.43 -2.94 5.84
CA ASP A 66 -13.38 -1.67 6.58
C ASP A 66 -12.28 -1.57 7.65
N ARG A 67 -11.25 -2.42 7.54
CA ARG A 67 -10.12 -2.47 8.47
C ARG A 67 -8.81 -2.38 7.72
N ILE A 68 -7.85 -1.66 8.30
CA ILE A 68 -6.47 -1.67 7.81
C ILE A 68 -5.88 -3.06 8.04
N VAL A 69 -5.40 -3.68 6.97
CA VAL A 69 -4.62 -4.92 6.99
C VAL A 69 -3.14 -4.59 7.16
N ALA A 70 -2.63 -3.62 6.40
CA ALA A 70 -1.22 -3.25 6.42
C ALA A 70 -1.03 -1.78 6.04
N GLU A 71 0.03 -1.19 6.57
CA GLU A 71 0.47 0.19 6.30
C GLU A 71 1.94 0.18 5.85
N GLY A 72 2.33 1.18 5.06
CA GLY A 72 3.69 1.31 4.58
C GLY A 72 3.98 2.68 3.99
N TRP A 73 5.25 3.03 3.90
CA TRP A 73 5.72 4.27 3.31
C TRP A 73 7.09 4.05 2.68
N ASN A 74 7.46 4.92 1.73
CA ASN A 74 8.74 4.81 1.04
C ASN A 74 9.91 4.78 2.03
N ARG A 75 10.77 3.77 1.87
CA ARG A 75 12.01 3.60 2.63
C ARG A 75 13.21 3.07 1.81
N PRO A 76 13.37 3.39 0.51
CA PRO A 76 14.44 2.81 -0.30
C PRO A 76 15.84 3.21 0.15
N ILE A 77 16.04 4.41 0.70
CA ILE A 77 17.36 4.86 1.16
C ILE A 77 17.73 4.13 2.45
N ALA A 78 16.84 4.17 3.45
CA ALA A 78 17.08 3.60 4.77
C ALA A 78 17.23 2.08 4.77
N THR A 79 16.55 1.39 3.84
CA THR A 79 16.59 -0.09 3.75
C THR A 79 17.58 -0.61 2.72
N HIS A 80 18.19 0.28 1.93
CA HIS A 80 19.02 -0.09 0.77
C HIS A 80 18.32 -1.06 -0.20
N ASP A 81 16.98 -1.00 -0.25
CA ASP A 81 16.13 -1.87 -1.07
C ASP A 81 15.47 -1.02 -2.15
N PRO A 82 15.83 -1.17 -3.44
CA PRO A 82 15.24 -0.40 -4.52
C PRO A 82 13.75 -0.71 -4.72
N THR A 83 13.24 -1.78 -4.10
CA THR A 83 11.83 -2.18 -4.15
C THR A 83 11.01 -1.67 -2.96
N ALA A 84 11.62 -1.00 -1.97
CA ALA A 84 10.95 -0.53 -0.75
C ALA A 84 10.11 0.74 -0.96
N HIS A 85 9.28 0.72 -2.00
CA HIS A 85 8.20 1.67 -2.20
C HIS A 85 7.03 1.36 -1.25
N ALA A 86 6.24 2.38 -0.92
CA ALA A 86 5.12 2.27 0.02
C ALA A 86 4.17 1.10 -0.33
N GLU A 87 3.78 0.97 -1.60
CA GLU A 87 2.86 -0.08 -2.06
C GLU A 87 3.49 -1.47 -1.90
N MET A 88 4.76 -1.62 -2.26
CA MET A 88 5.46 -2.89 -2.14
C MET A 88 5.56 -3.35 -0.69
N LEU A 89 5.86 -2.43 0.22
CA LEU A 89 5.95 -2.72 1.66
C LEU A 89 4.59 -3.11 2.24
N VAL A 90 3.52 -2.43 1.83
CA VAL A 90 2.15 -2.79 2.19
C VAL A 90 1.79 -4.20 1.70
N LEU A 91 2.00 -4.50 0.41
CA LEU A 91 1.68 -5.80 -0.18
C LEU A 91 2.47 -6.94 0.49
N ARG A 92 3.77 -6.73 0.74
CA ARG A 92 4.65 -7.69 1.43
C ARG A 92 4.20 -7.96 2.87
N SER A 93 3.73 -6.93 3.57
CA SER A 93 3.25 -7.07 4.96
C SER A 93 1.88 -7.72 5.04
N ALA A 94 0.98 -7.44 4.08
CA ALA A 94 -0.37 -7.98 4.05
C ALA A 94 -0.42 -9.49 3.77
N GLY A 95 0.48 -10.03 2.95
CA GLY A 95 0.46 -11.43 2.54
C GLY A 95 0.48 -12.43 3.71
N PRO A 96 1.46 -12.33 4.64
CA PRO A 96 1.49 -13.15 5.84
C PRO A 96 0.28 -12.93 6.77
N LEU A 97 -0.20 -11.69 6.91
CA LEU A 97 -1.35 -11.38 7.77
C LEU A 97 -2.66 -11.99 7.27
N LEU A 98 -2.81 -12.11 5.94
CA LEU A 98 -3.96 -12.75 5.30
C LEU A 98 -3.71 -14.23 4.98
N GLY A 99 -2.51 -14.76 5.25
CA GLY A 99 -2.12 -16.12 4.91
C GLY A 99 -2.15 -16.44 3.41
N ASN A 100 -2.04 -15.42 2.54
CA ASN A 100 -2.18 -15.59 1.09
C ASN A 100 -1.46 -14.48 0.32
N TYR A 101 -0.86 -14.83 -0.83
CA TYR A 101 -0.28 -13.83 -1.73
C TYR A 101 -1.34 -13.11 -2.58
N ARG A 102 -2.54 -13.72 -2.73
CA ARG A 102 -3.70 -13.10 -3.35
C ARG A 102 -4.47 -12.33 -2.29
N LEU A 103 -4.40 -11.02 -2.36
CA LEU A 103 -5.05 -10.05 -1.50
C LEU A 103 -6.41 -9.69 -2.08
N ILE A 104 -7.31 -10.70 -2.12
CA ILE A 104 -8.65 -10.55 -2.71
C ILE A 104 -9.53 -9.67 -1.83
N ASP A 105 -10.46 -8.95 -2.47
CA ASP A 105 -11.43 -8.07 -1.81
C ASP A 105 -10.80 -6.95 -0.96
N THR A 106 -9.58 -6.52 -1.34
CA THR A 106 -8.89 -5.40 -0.70
C THR A 106 -8.93 -4.14 -1.55
N THR A 107 -8.90 -2.98 -0.89
CA THR A 107 -8.60 -1.68 -1.51
C THR A 107 -7.22 -1.20 -1.07
N LEU A 108 -6.36 -0.83 -2.01
CA LEU A 108 -5.07 -0.18 -1.74
C LEU A 108 -5.20 1.33 -1.92
N TYR A 109 -4.82 2.10 -0.92
CA TYR A 109 -4.72 3.56 -0.98
C TYR A 109 -3.25 3.97 -1.02
N VAL A 110 -2.88 4.92 -1.89
CA VAL A 110 -1.50 5.44 -2.00
C VAL A 110 -1.48 6.91 -2.40
N THR A 111 -0.57 7.71 -1.82
CA THR A 111 -0.59 9.17 -2.05
C THR A 111 -0.11 9.61 -3.43
N LEU A 112 0.59 8.75 -4.18
CA LEU A 112 1.11 9.01 -5.52
C LEU A 112 0.76 7.86 -6.45
N GLU A 113 0.48 8.16 -7.72
CA GLU A 113 0.24 7.15 -8.75
C GLU A 113 1.36 6.10 -8.80
N PRO A 114 1.02 4.80 -8.67
CA PRO A 114 2.00 3.72 -8.70
C PRO A 114 2.87 3.70 -9.96
N CYS A 115 4.17 3.44 -9.77
CA CYS A 115 5.09 3.17 -10.88
C CYS A 115 4.88 1.77 -11.48
N ALA A 116 5.58 1.45 -12.57
CA ALA A 116 5.42 0.16 -13.27
C ALA A 116 5.66 -1.07 -12.38
N MET A 117 6.65 -1.00 -11.47
CA MET A 117 6.93 -2.05 -10.49
C MET A 117 5.72 -2.28 -9.56
N CYS A 118 5.28 -1.22 -8.88
CA CYS A 118 4.17 -1.28 -7.93
C CYS A 118 2.87 -1.70 -8.64
N MET A 119 2.56 -1.12 -9.81
CA MET A 119 1.37 -1.46 -10.57
C MET A 119 1.32 -2.94 -10.93
N THR A 120 2.44 -3.52 -11.37
CA THR A 120 2.51 -4.94 -11.72
C THR A 120 2.41 -5.84 -10.48
N ALA A 121 2.99 -5.42 -9.35
CA ALA A 121 2.84 -6.13 -8.07
C ALA A 121 1.38 -6.13 -7.57
N ILE A 122 0.67 -5.01 -7.71
CA ILE A 122 -0.77 -4.88 -7.38
C ILE A 122 -1.60 -5.88 -8.21
N VAL A 123 -1.32 -5.99 -9.51
CA VAL A 123 -1.97 -6.97 -10.40
C VAL A 123 -1.70 -8.40 -9.95
N HIS A 124 -0.45 -8.74 -9.62
CA HIS A 124 -0.09 -10.09 -9.15
C HIS A 124 -0.71 -10.42 -7.79
N ALA A 125 -0.81 -9.43 -6.91
CA ALA A 125 -1.47 -9.53 -5.61
C ALA A 125 -3.00 -9.64 -5.73
N ARG A 126 -3.60 -9.44 -6.91
CA ARG A 126 -5.06 -9.50 -7.11
C ARG A 126 -5.84 -8.51 -6.25
N VAL A 127 -5.22 -7.37 -5.94
CA VAL A 127 -5.90 -6.26 -5.28
C VAL A 127 -7.12 -5.87 -6.13
N LYS A 128 -8.30 -5.81 -5.50
CA LYS A 128 -9.54 -5.52 -6.20
C LYS A 128 -9.57 -4.08 -6.70
N ARG A 129 -9.24 -3.14 -5.80
CA ARG A 129 -9.36 -1.70 -6.05
C ARG A 129 -8.11 -0.94 -5.64
N LEU A 130 -7.70 0.02 -6.46
CA LEU A 130 -6.61 0.96 -6.21
C LEU A 130 -7.18 2.39 -6.15
N VAL A 131 -6.85 3.14 -5.11
CA VAL A 131 -7.16 4.56 -5.01
C VAL A 131 -5.86 5.31 -4.81
N PHE A 132 -5.58 6.32 -5.65
CA PHE A 132 -4.38 7.12 -5.51
C PHE A 132 -4.64 8.62 -5.50
N GLY A 133 -3.72 9.33 -4.87
CA GLY A 133 -3.81 10.78 -4.70
C GLY A 133 -3.35 11.56 -5.91
N ALA A 134 -2.07 11.96 -5.91
CA ALA A 134 -1.50 12.73 -7.02
C ALA A 134 -1.16 11.84 -8.22
N PHE A 135 -1.35 12.35 -9.44
CA PHE A 135 -0.84 11.73 -10.66
C PHE A 135 0.69 11.90 -10.76
N ASP A 136 1.36 10.95 -11.42
CA ASP A 136 2.78 11.07 -11.78
C ASP A 136 2.95 11.04 -13.31
N PRO A 137 2.98 12.22 -13.98
CA PRO A 137 3.14 12.32 -15.42
C PRO A 137 4.43 11.71 -15.98
N LYS A 138 5.44 11.49 -15.13
CA LYS A 138 6.76 11.02 -15.57
C LYS A 138 6.94 9.52 -15.36
N ARG A 139 6.36 8.96 -14.30
CA ARG A 139 6.65 7.58 -13.86
C ARG A 139 5.40 6.77 -13.52
N GLY A 140 4.24 7.43 -13.41
CA GLY A 140 2.96 6.81 -13.09
C GLY A 140 2.56 5.84 -14.19
N ALA A 141 2.29 4.59 -13.81
CA ALA A 141 2.04 3.51 -14.76
C ALA A 141 0.59 3.04 -14.76
N VAL A 142 -0.27 3.61 -13.92
CA VAL A 142 -1.70 3.31 -13.92
C VAL A 142 -2.32 3.85 -15.20
N CYS A 143 -2.19 5.17 -15.41
CA CYS A 143 -2.77 5.87 -16.55
C CYS A 143 -1.91 7.00 -17.12
N SER A 144 -0.90 7.51 -16.40
CA SER A 144 -0.14 8.71 -16.82
C SER A 144 0.95 8.43 -17.87
N ALA A 145 2.13 7.96 -17.44
CA ALA A 145 3.24 7.66 -18.35
C ALA A 145 3.03 6.33 -19.08
N LEU A 146 2.37 5.38 -18.43
CA LEU A 146 1.90 4.13 -19.01
C LEU A 146 0.44 3.92 -18.64
N SER A 147 -0.27 3.12 -19.43
CA SER A 147 -1.65 2.72 -19.18
C SER A 147 -1.73 1.23 -18.80
N LEU A 148 -0.94 0.79 -17.81
CA LEU A 148 -0.85 -0.63 -17.45
C LEU A 148 -2.15 -1.15 -16.82
N ALA A 149 -2.99 -0.29 -16.24
CA ALA A 149 -4.30 -0.71 -15.74
C ALA A 149 -5.22 -1.24 -16.85
N GLU A 150 -5.01 -0.81 -18.09
CA GLU A 150 -5.79 -1.25 -19.27
C GLU A 150 -5.01 -2.18 -20.21
N ALA A 151 -3.80 -2.58 -19.84
CA ALA A 151 -2.96 -3.40 -20.71
C ALA A 151 -3.56 -4.81 -20.91
N ALA A 152 -3.78 -5.19 -22.17
CA ALA A 152 -4.47 -6.43 -22.54
C ALA A 152 -3.77 -7.72 -22.06
N PHE A 153 -2.47 -7.68 -21.79
CA PHE A 153 -1.71 -8.83 -21.29
C PHE A 153 -1.85 -9.04 -19.77
N MET A 154 -2.45 -8.09 -19.04
CA MET A 154 -2.67 -8.22 -17.59
C MET A 154 -3.78 -9.23 -17.32
N ASN A 155 -3.49 -10.22 -16.48
CA ASN A 155 -4.40 -11.33 -16.16
C ASN A 155 -5.34 -11.04 -14.98
N HIS A 156 -5.37 -9.81 -14.48
CA HIS A 156 -6.29 -9.30 -13.46
C HIS A 156 -6.52 -7.81 -13.71
N ARG A 157 -7.78 -7.40 -13.71
CA ARG A 157 -8.17 -5.99 -13.84
C ARG A 157 -8.36 -5.40 -12.46
N VAL A 158 -7.62 -4.33 -12.18
CA VAL A 158 -7.73 -3.57 -10.93
C VAL A 158 -8.67 -2.40 -11.18
N GLU A 159 -9.76 -2.30 -10.43
CA GLU A 159 -10.59 -1.10 -10.42
C GLU A 159 -9.77 0.05 -9.87
N TRP A 160 -9.73 1.21 -10.52
CA TRP A 160 -8.89 2.30 -10.03
C TRP A 160 -9.58 3.66 -10.02
N HIS A 161 -9.19 4.50 -9.07
CA HIS A 161 -9.61 5.89 -8.96
C HIS A 161 -8.39 6.76 -8.59
N GLY A 162 -8.07 7.73 -9.44
CA GLY A 162 -6.98 8.69 -9.22
C GLY A 162 -7.50 10.08 -8.90
N GLY A 163 -6.63 10.93 -8.37
CA GLY A 163 -6.91 12.34 -8.14
C GLY A 163 -7.47 12.67 -6.75
N LEU A 164 -7.54 11.68 -5.84
CA LEU A 164 -8.13 11.89 -4.53
C LEU A 164 -7.22 12.74 -3.63
N ARG A 165 -7.65 13.94 -3.25
CA ARG A 165 -6.80 14.93 -2.58
C ARG A 165 -5.51 15.23 -3.34
N GLU A 166 -5.59 15.23 -4.67
CA GLU A 166 -4.44 15.42 -5.57
C GLU A 166 -3.56 16.61 -5.17
N GLU A 167 -4.17 17.78 -4.94
CA GLU A 167 -3.43 19.00 -4.60
C GLU A 167 -2.60 18.83 -3.33
N ALA A 168 -3.18 18.20 -2.31
CA ALA A 168 -2.54 18.03 -1.01
C ALA A 168 -1.40 16.99 -1.07
N CYS A 169 -1.63 15.86 -1.74
CA CYS A 169 -0.61 14.84 -2.01
C CYS A 169 0.55 15.41 -2.85
N ALA A 170 0.22 16.16 -3.91
CA ALA A 170 1.23 16.81 -4.75
C ALA A 170 2.01 17.89 -3.98
N ALA A 171 1.36 18.60 -3.05
CA ALA A 171 2.03 19.58 -2.21
C ALA A 171 3.09 18.95 -1.30
N GLN A 172 2.83 17.78 -0.69
CA GLN A 172 3.84 17.04 0.10
C GLN A 172 5.11 16.77 -0.72
N LEU A 173 4.95 16.21 -1.92
CA LEU A 173 6.07 15.94 -2.84
C LEU A 173 6.82 17.21 -3.25
N LYS A 174 6.09 18.27 -3.63
CA LYS A 174 6.68 19.54 -4.06
C LYS A 174 7.50 20.19 -2.94
N ARG A 175 6.98 20.22 -1.71
CA ARG A 175 7.71 20.75 -0.54
C ARG A 175 8.99 19.98 -0.27
N PHE A 176 8.94 18.64 -0.29
CA PHE A 176 10.10 17.79 -0.08
C PHE A 176 11.22 18.07 -1.09
N PHE A 177 10.91 18.05 -2.38
CA PHE A 177 11.92 18.31 -3.42
C PHE A 177 12.40 19.77 -3.43
N HIS A 178 11.57 20.72 -3.01
CA HIS A 178 12.00 22.10 -2.81
C HIS A 178 13.09 22.16 -1.72
N ARG A 179 12.85 21.62 -0.53
CA ARG A 179 13.84 21.63 0.57
C ARG A 179 15.14 20.91 0.19
N LYS A 180 15.05 19.73 -0.45
CA LYS A 180 16.21 18.99 -0.96
C LYS A 180 17.07 19.80 -1.92
N ARG A 181 16.46 20.59 -2.81
CA ARG A 181 17.19 21.45 -3.77
C ARG A 181 17.76 22.72 -3.13
N SER A 182 17.07 23.25 -2.12
CA SER A 182 17.51 24.43 -1.37
C SER A 182 18.62 24.13 -0.38
N GLY A 183 18.92 22.85 -0.10
CA GLY A 183 19.90 22.46 0.93
C GLY A 183 19.45 22.82 2.35
N ALA A 184 18.15 22.98 2.56
CA ALA A 184 17.56 23.40 3.84
C ALA A 184 17.17 22.19 4.73
N ASP A 185 17.92 21.09 4.61
CA ASP A 185 17.72 19.83 5.34
C ASP A 185 18.67 19.73 6.54
#